data_AF-A0A7S3DS71-F1
#
_entry.id   AF-A0A7S3DS71-F1
#
_cell.length_a   1.000
_cell.length_b   1.000
_cell.length_c   1.000
_cell.angle_alpha   90.00
_cell.angle_beta   90.00
_cell.angle_gamma   90.00
#
_symmetry.space_group_name_H-M   'P 1'
#
loop_
_entity.id
_entity.type
_entity.pdbx_description
1 polymer ?
#
loop_
_entity_poly.entity_id
_entity_poly.type
_entity_poly.pdbx_seq_one_letter_code
_entity_poly.pdbx_strand_id
1 'polypeptide(L)'
;GGLLATGGGDGNDSGTKQPSPSSQFPSMAPSASPSFSAEALNVLELLKKDSLDSGAALEDMGSSQYQAFEWLVGPNGGILDGGPHFSRLVQRYALAVLYYSTGGNNWIRSDGWLSLDHECTWWSQPHDGGSSP
;
A
#
# COMPACT_ATOMS: atom_id res chain seq x y z
N GLY A 1 80.45 -9.09 -36.53
CA GLY A 1 79.48 -8.17 -37.15
C GLY A 1 78.54 -7.70 -36.07
N GLY A 2 78.13 -6.44 -35.98
CA GLY A 2 78.29 -5.27 -36.82
C GLY A 2 77.31 -4.19 -36.33
N LEU A 3 77.63 -2.92 -36.63
CA LEU A 3 76.73 -1.77 -36.85
C LEU A 3 76.03 -1.20 -35.58
N LEU A 4 76.41 -0.02 -35.04
CA LEU A 4 76.28 1.39 -35.50
C LEU A 4 74.86 1.97 -35.50
N ALA A 5 74.73 3.12 -34.81
CA ALA A 5 73.80 4.25 -35.03
C ALA A 5 72.31 4.01 -34.70
N THR A 6 71.43 4.94 -34.30
CA THR A 6 71.37 6.39 -33.96
C THR A 6 69.88 6.64 -33.61
N GLY A 7 69.54 7.76 -32.97
CA GLY A 7 68.31 8.48 -33.32
C GLY A 7 67.28 8.67 -32.20
N GLY A 8 67.16 9.91 -31.75
CA GLY A 8 65.91 10.41 -31.18
C GLY A 8 64.86 10.70 -32.27
N GLY A 9 63.61 10.84 -31.86
CA GLY A 9 62.50 11.23 -32.72
C GLY A 9 61.24 11.54 -31.90
N ASP A 10 60.90 12.82 -31.85
CA ASP A 10 59.64 13.38 -31.37
C ASP A 10 58.45 13.00 -32.27
N GLY A 11 57.26 12.94 -31.65
CA GLY A 11 55.96 13.29 -32.26
C GLY A 11 55.22 12.20 -33.02
N ASN A 12 54.01 11.84 -32.56
CA ASN A 12 52.76 12.40 -33.11
C ASN A 12 51.51 11.77 -32.47
N ASP A 13 50.55 12.65 -32.25
CA ASP A 13 49.14 12.48 -31.98
C ASP A 13 48.43 11.45 -32.90
N SER A 14 47.56 10.62 -32.32
CA SER A 14 46.37 10.08 -32.98
C SER A 14 45.46 9.43 -31.93
N GLY A 15 44.34 10.11 -31.66
CA GLY A 15 43.35 9.70 -30.67
C GLY A 15 42.76 8.31 -30.91
N THR A 16 42.55 7.62 -29.80
CA THR A 16 41.56 6.54 -29.71
C THR A 16 40.58 6.90 -28.59
N LYS A 17 39.33 7.14 -28.99
CA LYS A 17 38.20 7.33 -28.09
C LYS A 17 38.11 6.14 -27.14
N GLN A 18 38.28 6.37 -25.84
CA GLN A 18 37.90 5.39 -24.82
C GLN A 18 36.55 5.82 -24.21
N PRO A 19 35.56 4.92 -24.15
CA PRO A 19 34.16 5.30 -23.95
C PRO A 19 33.86 5.79 -22.53
N SER A 20 32.92 6.71 -22.46
CA SER A 20 32.30 7.23 -21.23
C SER A 20 31.86 6.10 -20.30
N PRO A 21 32.00 6.24 -18.97
CA PRO A 21 31.32 5.35 -18.04
C PRO A 21 29.82 5.62 -18.17
N SER A 22 29.08 4.62 -18.66
CA SER A 22 27.61 4.63 -18.65
C SER A 22 27.13 4.77 -17.20
N SER A 23 26.63 5.96 -16.87
CA SER A 23 25.83 6.20 -15.67
C SER A 23 24.62 5.27 -15.74
N GLN A 24 24.64 4.20 -14.95
CA GLN A 24 23.49 3.33 -14.77
C GLN A 24 22.37 4.18 -14.15
N PHE A 25 21.43 4.61 -15.00
CA PHE A 25 20.15 5.11 -14.51
C PHE A 25 19.49 3.99 -13.71
N PRO A 26 19.04 4.24 -12.47
CA PRO A 26 18.28 3.25 -11.74
C PRO A 26 17.07 2.86 -12.58
N SER A 27 16.90 1.55 -12.78
CA SER A 27 15.76 0.97 -13.47
C SER A 27 14.49 1.48 -12.78
N MET A 28 13.65 2.20 -13.52
CA MET A 28 12.27 2.45 -13.15
C MET A 28 11.55 1.10 -13.15
N ALA A 29 11.77 0.30 -12.10
CA ALA A 29 10.88 -0.78 -11.77
C ALA A 29 9.49 -0.14 -11.62
N PRO A 30 8.44 -0.66 -12.27
CA PRO A 30 7.10 -0.16 -12.02
C PRO A 30 6.87 -0.25 -10.52
N SER A 31 6.53 0.87 -9.89
CA SER A 31 5.96 0.86 -8.55
C SER A 31 4.77 -0.10 -8.62
N ALA A 32 4.92 -1.28 -8.04
CA ALA A 32 3.88 -2.29 -8.03
C ALA A 32 2.76 -1.74 -7.16
N SER A 33 1.88 -0.92 -7.74
CA SER A 33 0.58 -0.66 -7.14
C SER A 33 -0.08 -2.01 -6.96
N PRO A 34 -0.68 -2.28 -5.79
CA PRO A 34 -1.36 -3.55 -5.56
C PRO A 34 -2.38 -3.76 -6.68
N SER A 35 -2.25 -4.88 -7.40
CA SER A 35 -3.27 -5.31 -8.35
C SER A 35 -4.44 -5.84 -7.52
N PHE A 36 -5.37 -4.96 -7.17
CA PHE A 36 -6.61 -5.32 -6.50
C PHE A 36 -7.37 -6.37 -7.34
N SER A 37 -8.03 -7.30 -6.66
CA SER A 37 -8.93 -8.25 -7.34
C SER A 37 -10.17 -7.54 -7.88
N ALA A 38 -10.90 -8.19 -8.79
CA ALA A 38 -12.11 -7.61 -9.39
C ALA A 38 -13.17 -7.25 -8.33
N GLU A 39 -13.27 -8.03 -7.25
CA GLU A 39 -14.17 -7.72 -6.14
C GLU A 39 -13.75 -6.45 -5.39
N ALA A 40 -12.45 -6.26 -5.16
CA ALA A 40 -11.91 -5.07 -4.51
C ALA A 40 -12.14 -3.81 -5.36
N LEU A 41 -12.06 -3.92 -6.70
CA LEU A 41 -12.41 -2.82 -7.60
C LEU A 41 -13.91 -2.48 -7.56
N ASN A 42 -14.79 -3.48 -7.47
CA ASN A 42 -16.23 -3.23 -7.31
C ASN A 42 -16.52 -2.52 -5.98
N VAL A 43 -15.83 -2.90 -4.91
CA VAL A 43 -15.93 -2.23 -3.61
C VAL A 43 -15.41 -0.79 -3.70
N LEU A 44 -14.29 -0.58 -4.37
CA LEU A 44 -13.73 0.76 -4.58
C LEU A 44 -14.72 1.68 -5.29
N GLU A 45 -15.29 1.22 -6.41
CA GLU A 45 -16.25 2.00 -7.20
C GLU A 45 -17.52 2.34 -6.39
N LEU A 46 -18.01 1.37 -5.62
CA LEU A 46 -19.14 1.54 -4.73
C LEU A 46 -18.86 2.61 -3.66
N LEU A 47 -17.68 2.58 -3.03
CA LEU A 47 -17.30 3.56 -2.02
C LEU A 47 -17.08 4.95 -2.62
N LYS A 48 -16.48 5.05 -3.81
CA LYS A 48 -16.28 6.33 -4.53
C LYS A 48 -17.61 6.98 -4.88
N LYS A 49 -18.58 6.19 -5.34
CA LYS A 49 -19.91 6.66 -5.75
C LYS A 49 -20.65 7.41 -4.64
N ASP A 50 -20.53 6.94 -3.40
CA ASP A 50 -21.23 7.52 -2.24
C ASP A 50 -20.34 8.47 -1.42
N SER A 51 -19.09 8.68 -1.83
CA SER A 51 -18.17 9.59 -1.15
C SER A 51 -18.48 11.06 -1.44
N LEU A 52 -18.38 11.90 -0.41
CA LEU A 52 -18.62 13.35 -0.50
C LEU A 52 -17.59 14.08 -1.36
N ASP A 53 -16.39 13.51 -1.51
CA ASP A 53 -15.26 14.06 -2.25
C ASP A 53 -15.10 13.43 -3.64
N SER A 54 -16.13 12.77 -4.15
CA SER A 54 -16.09 12.02 -5.42
C SER A 54 -15.00 10.94 -5.46
N GLY A 55 -14.55 10.46 -4.30
CA GLY A 55 -13.54 9.42 -4.18
C GLY A 55 -12.11 9.92 -4.10
N ALA A 56 -11.87 11.23 -3.97
CA ALA A 56 -10.52 11.79 -3.91
C ALA A 56 -9.68 11.18 -2.77
N ALA A 57 -10.24 11.02 -1.56
CA ALA A 57 -9.54 10.37 -0.46
C ALA A 57 -9.21 8.89 -0.76
N LEU A 58 -10.05 8.18 -1.52
CA LEU A 58 -9.80 6.79 -1.92
C LEU A 58 -8.70 6.64 -2.99
N GLU A 59 -8.24 7.75 -3.58
CA GLU A 59 -7.11 7.77 -4.51
C GLU A 59 -5.79 8.15 -3.82
N ASP A 60 -5.87 8.70 -2.60
CA ASP A 60 -4.71 9.07 -1.78
C ASP A 60 -4.34 7.92 -0.82
N MET A 61 -3.22 7.25 -1.10
CA MET A 61 -2.69 6.15 -0.27
C MET A 61 -2.41 6.53 1.18
N GLY A 62 -2.21 7.82 1.47
CA GLY A 62 -1.98 8.33 2.83
C GLY A 62 -3.26 8.61 3.61
N SER A 63 -4.43 8.53 2.98
CA SER A 63 -5.69 8.85 3.64
C SER A 63 -6.21 7.69 4.49
N SER A 64 -6.98 8.02 5.53
CA SER A 64 -7.65 7.02 6.35
C SER A 64 -8.70 6.22 5.56
N GLN A 65 -9.28 6.82 4.52
CA GLN A 65 -10.22 6.19 3.59
C GLN A 65 -9.54 5.09 2.77
N TYR A 66 -8.35 5.38 2.22
CA TYR A 66 -7.58 4.39 1.49
C TYR A 66 -7.10 3.27 2.41
N GLN A 67 -6.56 3.61 3.59
CA GLN A 67 -6.13 2.61 4.57
C GLN A 67 -7.27 1.69 5.01
N ALA A 68 -8.46 2.26 5.23
CA ALA A 68 -9.66 1.48 5.54
C ALA A 68 -10.09 0.57 4.38
N PHE A 69 -10.05 1.08 3.15
CA PHE A 69 -10.33 0.28 1.95
C PHE A 69 -9.32 -0.86 1.79
N GLU A 70 -8.03 -0.58 1.89
CA GLU A 70 -6.96 -1.57 1.78
C GLU A 70 -7.09 -2.65 2.85
N TRP A 71 -7.36 -2.26 4.10
CA TRP A 71 -7.67 -3.21 5.17
C TRP A 71 -8.88 -4.06 4.78
N LEU A 72 -10.01 -3.44 4.42
CA LEU A 72 -11.30 -4.07 4.13
C LEU A 72 -11.24 -5.13 3.03
N VAL A 73 -10.49 -4.87 1.96
CA VAL A 73 -10.32 -5.81 0.84
C VAL A 73 -9.14 -6.78 1.04
N GLY A 74 -8.36 -6.58 2.11
CA GLY A 74 -7.27 -7.45 2.49
C GLY A 74 -7.72 -8.73 3.21
N PRO A 75 -6.78 -9.65 3.49
CA PRO A 75 -7.07 -10.96 4.10
C PRO A 75 -7.73 -10.86 5.49
N ASN A 76 -7.55 -9.73 6.17
CA ASN A 76 -8.09 -9.47 7.51
C ASN A 76 -9.32 -8.53 7.49
N GLY A 77 -9.63 -7.93 6.34
CA GLY A 77 -10.66 -6.92 6.16
C GLY A 77 -12.07 -7.45 6.09
N GLY A 78 -12.19 -8.73 5.77
CA GLY A 78 -13.43 -9.46 5.77
C GLY A 78 -14.49 -8.97 4.80
N ILE A 79 -14.11 -8.92 3.53
CA ILE A 79 -14.93 -9.58 2.50
C ILE A 79 -15.03 -11.06 2.90
N LEU A 80 -15.87 -11.37 3.90
CA LEU A 80 -16.03 -12.73 4.39
C LEU A 80 -17.04 -13.45 3.50
N ASP A 81 -16.66 -14.67 3.15
CA ASP A 81 -17.41 -15.73 2.46
C ASP A 81 -18.94 -15.52 2.48
N GLY A 82 -19.52 -15.26 1.31
CA GLY A 82 -20.97 -15.21 1.10
C GLY A 82 -21.48 -14.06 0.24
N GLY A 83 -20.62 -13.09 -0.08
CA GLY A 83 -20.96 -11.90 -0.87
C GLY A 83 -21.26 -10.68 0.00
N PRO A 84 -21.32 -9.48 -0.60
CA PRO A 84 -21.47 -8.25 0.15
C PRO A 84 -22.88 -8.19 0.75
N HIS A 85 -23.01 -8.47 2.04
CA HIS A 85 -23.99 -7.74 2.83
C HIS A 85 -23.54 -6.27 2.81
N PHE A 86 -24.05 -5.51 1.84
CA PHE A 86 -23.68 -4.12 1.57
C PHE A 86 -23.65 -3.28 2.87
N SER A 87 -24.61 -3.52 3.77
CA SER A 87 -24.66 -2.90 5.09
C SER A 87 -23.42 -3.17 5.94
N ARG A 88 -22.97 -4.42 6.03
CA ARG A 88 -21.80 -4.81 6.83
C ARG A 88 -20.51 -4.25 6.23
N LEU A 89 -20.41 -4.24 4.89
CA LEU A 89 -19.28 -3.65 4.19
C LEU A 89 -19.14 -2.16 4.54
N VAL A 90 -20.22 -1.40 4.40
CA VAL A 90 -20.22 0.04 4.70
C VAL A 90 -19.96 0.31 6.19
N GLN A 91 -20.53 -0.50 7.09
CA GLN A 91 -20.28 -0.39 8.53
C GLN A 91 -18.80 -0.59 8.86
N ARG A 92 -18.19 -1.66 8.37
CA ARG A 92 -16.78 -1.97 8.64
C ARG A 92 -15.85 -0.96 7.99
N TYR A 93 -16.17 -0.49 6.79
CA TYR A 93 -15.45 0.61 6.15
C TYR A 93 -15.49 1.87 7.02
N ALA A 94 -16.67 2.33 7.43
CA ALA A 94 -16.82 3.55 8.23
C ALA A 94 -16.09 3.45 9.58
N LEU A 95 -16.16 2.29 10.25
CA LEU A 95 -15.45 2.05 11.51
C LEU A 95 -13.94 1.97 11.31
N ALA A 96 -13.45 1.39 10.22
CA ALA A 96 -12.03 1.38 9.89
C ALA A 96 -11.51 2.79 9.57
N VAL A 97 -12.28 3.61 8.85
CA VAL A 97 -11.96 5.03 8.63
C VAL A 97 -11.86 5.77 9.96
N LEU A 98 -12.81 5.55 10.88
CA LEU A 98 -12.75 6.13 12.22
C LEU A 98 -11.47 5.70 12.96
N TYR A 99 -11.15 4.41 12.93
CA TYR A 99 -9.95 3.88 13.57
C TYR A 99 -8.68 4.53 13.01
N TYR A 100 -8.49 4.57 11.69
CA TYR A 100 -7.29 5.16 11.10
C TYR A 100 -7.22 6.69 11.29
N SER A 101 -8.35 7.40 11.14
CA SER A 101 -8.38 8.87 11.24
C SER A 101 -8.14 9.44 12.64
N THR A 102 -8.30 8.63 13.67
CA THR A 102 -8.12 9.02 15.07
C THR A 102 -6.92 8.33 15.72
N GLY A 103 -6.10 7.65 14.92
CA GLY A 103 -4.91 6.95 15.40
C GLY A 103 -5.26 5.79 16.34
N GLY A 104 -6.19 4.92 15.94
CA GLY A 104 -6.77 3.82 16.72
C GLY A 104 -5.77 2.94 17.45
N ASN A 105 -4.57 2.75 16.90
CA ASN A 105 -3.47 2.04 17.55
C ASN A 105 -3.02 2.67 18.90
N ASN A 106 -3.36 3.94 19.13
CA ASN A 106 -3.01 4.70 20.34
C ASN A 106 -4.21 4.91 21.27
N TRP A 107 -5.37 4.35 20.94
CA TRP A 107 -6.51 4.40 21.85
C TRP A 107 -6.20 3.62 23.12
N ILE A 108 -6.73 4.07 24.26
CA ILE A 108 -6.55 3.40 25.56
C ILE A 108 -7.02 1.94 25.49
N ARG A 109 -8.02 1.67 24.65
CA ARG A 109 -8.62 0.35 24.41
C ARG A 109 -8.93 0.24 22.92
N SER A 110 -8.11 -0.51 22.20
CA SER A 110 -8.27 -0.80 20.77
C SER A 110 -8.41 -2.29 20.47
N ASP A 111 -8.51 -3.12 21.52
CA ASP A 111 -8.60 -4.57 21.38
C ASP A 111 -9.84 -4.98 20.57
N GLY A 112 -9.63 -5.91 19.63
CA GLY A 112 -10.68 -6.41 18.74
C GLY A 112 -11.05 -5.49 17.57
N TRP A 113 -10.53 -4.26 17.50
CA TRP A 113 -10.71 -3.42 16.31
C TRP A 113 -9.94 -4.00 15.13
N LEU A 114 -10.52 -3.85 13.93
CA LEU A 114 -9.94 -4.37 12.68
C LEU A 114 -9.71 -5.89 12.69
N SER A 115 -10.41 -6.64 13.56
CA SER A 115 -10.39 -8.11 13.58
C SER A 115 -11.40 -8.70 12.60
N LEU A 116 -11.32 -10.02 12.38
CA LEU A 116 -12.27 -10.80 11.59
C LEU A 116 -13.64 -10.97 12.28
N ASP A 117 -13.75 -10.63 13.57
CA ASP A 117 -15.00 -10.75 14.33
C ASP A 117 -16.10 -9.84 13.75
N HIS A 118 -17.33 -10.11 14.17
CA HIS A 118 -18.45 -9.23 13.84
C HIS A 118 -18.18 -7.83 14.41
N GLU A 119 -18.37 -6.78 13.63
CA GLU A 119 -18.08 -5.41 14.05
C GLU A 119 -18.94 -4.97 15.25
N CYS A 120 -20.12 -5.54 15.42
CA CYS A 120 -20.93 -5.38 16.64
C CYS A 120 -20.28 -5.93 17.91
N THR A 121 -19.26 -6.78 17.81
CA THR A 121 -18.47 -7.26 18.95
C THR A 121 -17.17 -6.48 19.10
N TRP A 122 -16.82 -5.58 18.16
CA TRP A 122 -15.70 -4.68 18.32
C TRP A 122 -15.94 -3.81 19.54
N TRP A 123 -15.09 -4.00 20.55
CA TRP A 123 -15.18 -3.34 21.84
C TRP A 123 -16.45 -3.62 22.68
N SER A 124 -17.24 -4.64 22.33
CA SER A 124 -18.31 -5.14 23.18
C SER A 124 -17.73 -6.16 24.17
N GLN A 125 -17.25 -5.70 25.32
CA GLN A 125 -17.04 -6.62 26.45
C GLN A 125 -18.41 -7.23 26.80
N PRO A 126 -18.54 -8.56 27.00
CA PRO A 126 -19.59 -9.01 27.91
C PRO A 126 -19.32 -8.30 29.22
N HIS A 127 -20.24 -7.45 29.66
CA HIS A 127 -20.24 -7.01 31.04
C HIS A 127 -20.43 -8.30 31.85
N ASP A 128 -19.34 -8.84 32.39
CA ASP A 128 -19.43 -9.89 33.41
C ASP A 128 -20.20 -9.31 34.59
N GLY A 129 -21.48 -9.63 34.64
CA GLY A 129 -22.40 -9.25 35.70
C GLY A 129 -23.46 -10.32 35.97
N GLY A 130 -23.29 -11.53 35.46
CA GLY A 130 -24.24 -12.60 35.70
C GLY A 130 -23.74 -13.94 35.20
N SER A 131 -22.96 -14.62 36.03
CA SER A 131 -23.16 -16.06 36.09
C SER A 131 -24.64 -16.34 36.46
N SER A 132 -25.19 -17.36 35.81
CA SER A 132 -26.34 -18.19 36.21
C SER A 132 -27.73 -17.85 35.64
N PRO A 133 -28.60 -18.88 35.49
CA PRO A 133 -28.39 -20.33 35.72
C PRO A 133 -28.14 -21.15 34.45
#